data_AF-A0A249MUE0-F1
#
_entry.id   AF-A0A249MUE0-F1
#
_cell.length_a   1.000
_cell.length_b   1.000
_cell.length_c   1.000
_cell.angle_alpha   90.00
_cell.angle_beta   90.00
_cell.angle_gamma   90.00
#
_symmetry.space_group_name_H-M   'P 1'
#
loop_
_entity.id
_entity.type
_entity.pdbx_description
1 polymer ?
#
loop_
_entity_poly.entity_id
_entity_poly.type
_entity_poly.pdbx_seq_one_letter_code
_entity_poly.pdbx_strand_id
1 'polypeptide(L)'
;MPRAYTADYLALKARLTSLTHLLPPAPAAGATPSRQDADKMAAFVILLHAECEHFLEKRALKVADEAKAAFDSGGDFGRVARHLCVFPFIDAPKQMSDLEKMLRIFGTSGFGIMASAKSIAQNRIEYGRLLNIGYQRYKQTVTNNHGAALKYQFKLLTALGFDLDLVGATFKSRIAQLATYRGEAAHTSVVAATTAISSPTLATWPADLMYGFAKMDRGLSSLATMTK
;
A
#
# COMPACT_ATOMS: atom_id res chain seq x y z
N MET A 1 16.59 -10.45 15.71
CA MET A 1 17.14 -9.29 14.97
C MET A 1 16.07 -8.78 14.00
N PRO A 2 15.90 -7.45 13.85
CA PRO A 2 14.95 -6.92 12.86
C PRO A 2 15.37 -7.32 11.45
N ARG A 3 14.41 -7.67 10.59
CA ARG A 3 14.71 -8.04 9.19
C ARG A 3 15.42 -6.90 8.46
N ALA A 4 16.36 -7.30 7.62
CA ALA A 4 17.01 -6.39 6.67
C ALA A 4 15.95 -5.76 5.74
N TYR A 5 16.22 -4.54 5.31
CA TYR A 5 15.36 -3.86 4.35
C TYR A 5 15.52 -4.47 2.96
N THR A 6 14.44 -4.48 2.19
CA THR A 6 14.48 -4.92 0.80
C THR A 6 15.21 -3.91 -0.09
N ALA A 7 15.73 -4.38 -1.22
CA ALA A 7 16.31 -3.50 -2.24
C ALA A 7 15.31 -2.45 -2.74
N ASP A 8 14.03 -2.79 -2.81
CA ASP A 8 12.95 -1.87 -3.18
C ASP A 8 12.82 -0.71 -2.17
N TYR A 9 12.93 -0.99 -0.86
CA TYR A 9 12.90 0.06 0.16
C TYR A 9 14.15 0.94 0.09
N LEU A 10 15.32 0.35 -0.12
CA LEU A 10 16.56 1.12 -0.28
C LEU A 10 16.50 2.05 -1.50
N ALA A 11 15.91 1.57 -2.60
CA ALA A 11 15.66 2.38 -3.80
C ALA A 11 14.68 3.53 -3.51
N LEU A 12 13.55 3.26 -2.85
CA LEU A 12 12.61 4.30 -2.41
C LEU A 12 13.32 5.34 -1.54
N LYS A 13 14.07 4.90 -0.53
CA LYS A 13 14.81 5.79 0.38
C LYS A 13 15.75 6.73 -0.39
N ALA A 14 16.50 6.20 -1.34
CA ALA A 14 17.39 7.00 -2.19
C ALA A 14 16.60 8.01 -3.05
N ARG A 15 15.47 7.58 -3.64
CA ARG A 15 14.58 8.44 -4.44
C ARG A 15 13.99 9.59 -3.62
N LEU A 16 13.42 9.30 -2.45
CA LEU A 16 12.84 10.33 -1.56
C LEU A 16 13.90 11.29 -0.99
N THR A 17 15.17 10.86 -0.89
CA THR A 17 16.30 11.69 -0.44
C THR A 17 16.89 12.56 -1.55
N SER A 18 16.92 12.06 -2.79
CA SER A 18 16.82 12.92 -3.99
C SER A 18 15.44 13.63 -3.91
N LEU A 19 14.76 14.17 -4.91
CA LEU A 19 13.52 14.97 -4.73
C LEU A 19 13.59 16.19 -3.76
N THR A 20 14.14 16.13 -2.55
CA THR A 20 14.37 17.25 -1.61
C THR A 20 15.14 18.40 -2.25
N HIS A 21 15.99 18.12 -3.24
CA HIS A 21 16.68 19.13 -4.05
C HIS A 21 15.74 19.98 -4.92
N LEU A 22 14.50 19.53 -5.15
CA LEU A 22 13.47 20.29 -5.85
C LEU A 22 12.83 21.35 -4.95
N LEU A 23 12.92 21.19 -3.62
CA LEU A 23 12.30 22.14 -2.71
C LEU A 23 13.04 23.48 -2.76
N PRO A 24 12.31 24.60 -2.90
CA PRO A 24 12.92 25.92 -2.82
C PRO A 24 13.38 26.20 -1.39
N PRO A 25 14.38 27.07 -1.21
CA PRO A 25 14.80 27.51 0.12
C PRO A 25 13.61 28.10 0.89
N ALA A 26 13.67 28.02 2.22
CA ALA A 26 12.62 28.55 3.06
C ALA A 26 12.43 30.05 2.79
N PRO A 27 11.20 30.51 2.47
CA PRO A 27 10.95 31.94 2.34
C PRO A 27 11.13 32.61 3.71
N ALA A 28 11.44 33.92 3.69
CA ALA A 28 11.46 34.72 4.90
C ALA A 28 10.11 34.65 5.64
N ALA A 29 10.11 34.80 6.96
CA ALA A 29 8.89 34.74 7.76
C ALA A 29 7.84 35.72 7.23
N GLY A 30 6.64 35.22 6.89
CA GLY A 30 5.54 36.02 6.34
C GLY A 30 5.57 36.23 4.82
N ALA A 31 6.60 35.78 4.11
CA ALA A 31 6.65 35.87 2.65
C ALA A 31 5.85 34.74 1.98
N THR A 32 5.10 35.11 0.93
CA THR A 32 4.39 34.13 0.09
C THR A 32 5.37 33.52 -0.91
N PRO A 33 5.32 32.20 -1.20
CA PRO A 33 6.16 31.59 -2.23
C PRO A 33 5.97 32.28 -3.59
N SER A 34 7.06 32.45 -4.34
CA SER A 34 6.95 32.89 -5.73
C SER A 34 6.21 31.83 -6.56
N ARG A 35 5.69 32.21 -7.74
CA ARG A 35 5.06 31.24 -8.65
C ARG A 35 6.01 30.09 -9.01
N GLN A 36 7.28 30.40 -9.23
CA GLN A 36 8.30 29.40 -9.54
C GLN A 36 8.57 28.46 -8.36
N ASP A 37 8.53 28.97 -7.13
CA ASP A 37 8.68 28.15 -5.92
C ASP A 37 7.45 27.26 -5.69
N ALA A 38 6.25 27.78 -5.98
CA ALA A 38 5.03 27.01 -5.94
C ALA A 38 5.06 25.85 -6.97
N ASP A 39 5.53 26.10 -8.19
CA ASP A 39 5.69 25.07 -9.23
C ASP A 39 6.70 23.98 -8.80
N LYS A 40 7.82 24.39 -8.20
CA LYS A 40 8.82 23.46 -7.64
C LYS A 40 8.25 22.59 -6.51
N MET A 41 7.47 23.19 -5.61
CA MET A 41 6.81 22.48 -4.52
C MET A 41 5.74 21.51 -5.03
N ALA A 42 4.97 21.91 -6.04
CA ALA A 42 4.00 21.05 -6.72
C ALA A 42 4.69 19.86 -7.40
N ALA A 43 5.77 20.11 -8.15
CA ALA A 43 6.57 19.06 -8.78
C ALA A 43 7.15 18.08 -7.75
N PHE A 44 7.68 18.61 -6.63
CA PHE A 44 8.13 17.78 -5.52
C PHE A 44 7.03 16.85 -5.00
N VAL A 45 5.84 17.39 -4.69
CA VAL A 45 4.70 16.62 -4.18
C VAL A 45 4.25 15.54 -5.17
N ILE A 46 4.13 15.88 -6.45
CA ILE A 46 3.69 14.94 -7.50
C ILE A 46 4.69 13.78 -7.62
N LEU A 47 5.99 14.08 -7.67
CA LEU A 47 7.03 13.06 -7.77
C LEU A 47 7.13 12.22 -6.49
N LEU A 48 7.04 12.87 -5.32
CA LEU A 48 7.04 12.18 -4.03
C LEU A 48 5.88 11.18 -3.93
N HIS A 49 4.68 11.59 -4.35
CA HIS A 49 3.51 10.72 -4.43
C HIS A 49 3.73 9.54 -5.36
N ALA A 50 4.23 9.79 -6.57
CA ALA A 50 4.46 8.75 -7.57
C ALA A 50 5.46 7.68 -7.09
N GLU A 51 6.56 8.10 -6.43
CA GLU A 51 7.54 7.17 -5.86
C GLU A 51 6.95 6.33 -4.72
N CYS A 52 6.14 6.95 -3.86
CA CYS A 52 5.45 6.27 -2.76
C CYS A 52 4.45 5.22 -3.28
N GLU A 53 3.65 5.59 -4.28
CA GLU A 53 2.69 4.73 -4.96
C GLU A 53 3.38 3.54 -5.62
N HIS A 54 4.41 3.81 -6.43
CA HIS A 54 5.17 2.77 -7.12
C HIS A 54 5.75 1.74 -6.13
N PHE A 55 6.35 2.20 -5.03
CA PHE A 55 6.89 1.30 -4.02
C PHE A 55 5.80 0.41 -3.40
N LEU A 56 4.67 1.00 -3.01
CA LEU A 56 3.58 0.26 -2.36
C LEU A 56 3.02 -0.81 -3.30
N GLU A 57 2.68 -0.43 -4.53
CA GLU A 57 2.13 -1.34 -5.55
C GLU A 57 3.10 -2.49 -5.84
N LYS A 58 4.37 -2.16 -6.07
CA LYS A 58 5.42 -3.14 -6.35
C LYS A 58 5.60 -4.11 -5.18
N ARG A 59 5.69 -3.61 -3.95
CA ARG A 59 5.90 -4.47 -2.78
C ARG A 59 4.69 -5.35 -2.50
N ALA A 60 3.48 -4.78 -2.59
CA ALA A 60 2.27 -5.53 -2.32
C ALA A 60 2.04 -6.62 -3.37
N LEU A 61 2.26 -6.31 -4.66
CA LEU A 61 2.18 -7.31 -5.73
C LEU A 61 3.22 -8.42 -5.56
N LYS A 62 4.47 -8.06 -5.23
CA LYS A 62 5.52 -9.06 -4.98
C LYS A 62 5.16 -10.05 -3.88
N VAL A 63 4.59 -9.56 -2.77
CA VAL A 63 4.13 -10.43 -1.67
C VAL A 63 2.98 -11.34 -2.11
N ALA A 64 2.06 -10.85 -2.94
CA ALA A 64 0.99 -11.66 -3.51
C ALA A 64 1.52 -12.72 -4.49
N ASP A 65 2.47 -12.37 -5.34
CA ASP A 65 3.16 -13.27 -6.28
C ASP A 65 3.89 -14.40 -5.53
N GLU A 66 4.66 -14.05 -4.49
CA GLU A 66 5.38 -15.01 -3.66
C GLU A 66 4.42 -15.99 -2.96
N ALA A 67 3.31 -15.49 -2.42
CA ALA A 67 2.30 -16.34 -1.78
C ALA A 67 1.62 -17.30 -2.78
N LYS A 68 1.31 -16.83 -3.99
CA LYS A 68 0.76 -17.67 -5.06
C LYS A 68 1.75 -18.75 -5.48
N ALA A 69 3.01 -18.38 -5.70
CA ALA A 69 4.07 -19.30 -6.10
C ALA A 69 4.38 -20.35 -5.02
N ALA A 70 4.35 -19.98 -3.74
CA ALA A 70 4.54 -20.91 -2.63
C ALA A 70 3.44 -21.98 -2.56
N PHE A 71 2.19 -21.59 -2.80
CA PHE A 71 1.08 -22.54 -2.88
C PHE A 71 1.18 -23.46 -4.11
N ASP A 72 1.51 -22.90 -5.28
CA ASP A 72 1.60 -23.67 -6.51
C ASP A 72 2.72 -24.73 -6.45
N SER A 73 3.88 -24.36 -5.93
CA SER A 73 5.06 -25.23 -5.86
C SER A 73 5.02 -26.22 -4.69
N GLY A 74 4.69 -25.76 -3.49
CA GLY A 74 4.80 -26.55 -2.25
C GLY A 74 3.47 -26.83 -1.55
N GLY A 75 2.36 -26.22 -2.00
CA GLY A 75 1.08 -26.25 -1.28
C GLY A 75 1.07 -25.41 0.00
N ASP A 76 2.06 -24.53 0.19
CA ASP A 76 2.09 -23.64 1.35
C ASP A 76 0.94 -22.63 1.27
N PHE A 77 0.11 -22.63 2.30
CA PHE A 77 -1.09 -21.81 2.38
C PHE A 77 -0.98 -20.84 3.57
N GLY A 78 0.07 -20.02 3.50
CA GLY A 78 0.36 -18.99 4.47
C GLY A 78 -0.70 -17.89 4.52
N ARG A 79 -0.48 -16.94 5.44
CA ARG A 79 -1.46 -15.90 5.77
C ARG A 79 -1.88 -15.08 4.56
N VAL A 80 -0.95 -14.67 3.71
CA VAL A 80 -1.25 -13.89 2.49
C VAL A 80 -2.14 -14.67 1.53
N ALA A 81 -1.84 -15.95 1.27
CA ALA A 81 -2.65 -16.80 0.39
C ALA A 81 -4.10 -16.92 0.90
N ARG A 82 -4.27 -17.08 2.22
CA ARG A 82 -5.60 -17.11 2.85
C ARG A 82 -6.37 -15.81 2.64
N HIS A 83 -5.70 -14.68 2.73
CA HIS A 83 -6.31 -13.35 2.53
C HIS A 83 -6.66 -13.10 1.06
N LEU A 84 -5.80 -13.51 0.14
CA LEU A 84 -6.08 -13.44 -1.29
C LEU A 84 -7.33 -14.23 -1.66
N CYS A 85 -7.58 -15.39 -1.05
CA CYS A 85 -8.80 -16.14 -1.30
C CYS A 85 -10.08 -15.45 -0.77
N VAL A 86 -9.96 -14.54 0.18
CA VAL A 86 -11.07 -13.72 0.68
C VAL A 86 -11.30 -12.50 -0.22
N PHE A 87 -10.26 -12.03 -0.91
CA PHE A 87 -10.30 -10.85 -1.76
C PHE A 87 -11.48 -10.80 -2.75
N PRO A 88 -11.90 -11.89 -3.42
CA PRO A 88 -13.07 -11.90 -4.29
C PRO A 88 -14.40 -11.51 -3.63
N PHE A 89 -14.47 -11.56 -2.30
CA PHE A 89 -15.68 -11.31 -1.51
C PHE A 89 -15.62 -9.99 -0.71
N ILE A 90 -14.56 -9.18 -0.87
CA ILE A 90 -14.39 -7.92 -0.15
C ILE A 90 -15.35 -6.83 -0.65
N ASP A 91 -15.77 -6.89 -1.92
CA ASP A 91 -16.99 -6.20 -2.36
C ASP A 91 -18.18 -7.05 -1.91
N ALA A 92 -19.05 -6.49 -1.06
CA ALA A 92 -20.19 -7.20 -0.47
C ALA A 92 -20.86 -8.13 -1.50
N PRO A 93 -20.94 -9.45 -1.24
CA PRO A 93 -21.48 -10.39 -2.20
C PRO A 93 -22.91 -9.97 -2.57
N LYS A 94 -23.09 -9.56 -3.83
CA LYS A 94 -24.40 -9.15 -4.35
C LYS A 94 -25.37 -10.33 -4.50
N GLN A 95 -24.87 -11.56 -4.38
CA GLN A 95 -25.62 -12.81 -4.55
C GLN A 95 -25.48 -13.71 -3.31
N MET A 96 -26.58 -14.36 -2.93
CA MET A 96 -26.67 -15.23 -1.74
C MET A 96 -25.67 -16.40 -1.78
N SER A 97 -25.40 -16.95 -2.96
CA SER A 97 -24.45 -18.06 -3.16
C SER A 97 -22.99 -17.67 -2.87
N ASP A 98 -22.63 -16.41 -3.05
CA ASP A 98 -21.30 -15.90 -2.71
C ASP A 98 -21.21 -15.55 -1.22
N LEU A 99 -22.33 -15.14 -0.59
CA LEU A 99 -22.44 -14.98 0.86
C LEU A 99 -22.29 -16.34 1.58
N GLU A 100 -22.87 -17.42 1.07
CA GLU A 100 -22.70 -18.76 1.65
C GLU A 100 -21.25 -19.27 1.55
N LYS A 101 -20.57 -19.02 0.43
CA LYS A 101 -19.12 -19.31 0.28
C LYS A 101 -18.28 -18.46 1.23
N MET A 102 -18.61 -17.19 1.35
CA MET A 102 -18.00 -16.25 2.29
C MET A 102 -18.18 -16.76 3.73
N LEU A 103 -19.39 -17.10 4.18
CA LEU A 103 -19.62 -17.58 5.55
C LEU A 103 -18.88 -18.88 5.89
N ARG A 104 -18.69 -19.80 4.92
CA ARG A 104 -17.85 -21.00 5.08
C ARG A 104 -16.36 -20.69 5.26
N ILE A 105 -15.91 -19.58 4.67
CA ILE A 105 -14.51 -19.13 4.72
C ILE A 105 -14.22 -18.34 6.00
N PHE A 106 -15.15 -17.50 6.44
CA PHE A 106 -14.88 -16.46 7.44
C PHE A 106 -14.83 -16.96 8.89
N GLY A 107 -15.71 -17.87 9.34
CA GLY A 107 -15.72 -18.31 10.75
C GLY A 107 -15.96 -17.18 11.78
N THR A 108 -16.27 -17.54 13.03
CA THR A 108 -16.84 -16.60 14.02
C THR A 108 -15.84 -15.69 14.76
N SER A 109 -14.54 -15.74 14.46
CA SER A 109 -13.55 -14.92 15.18
C SER A 109 -12.23 -14.74 14.42
N GLY A 110 -12.23 -14.00 13.30
CA GLY A 110 -10.99 -13.52 12.66
C GLY A 110 -11.08 -13.30 11.15
N PHE A 111 -10.27 -12.38 10.62
CA PHE A 111 -10.14 -12.08 9.20
C PHE A 111 -9.24 -13.14 8.51
N GLY A 112 -9.76 -13.87 7.50
CA GLY A 112 -9.03 -14.88 6.70
C GLY A 112 -9.70 -16.27 6.62
N ILE A 113 -9.30 -17.12 5.66
CA ILE A 113 -9.73 -18.54 5.62
C ILE A 113 -9.14 -19.29 6.82
N MET A 114 -9.99 -19.75 7.75
CA MET A 114 -9.61 -20.64 8.87
C MET A 114 -9.51 -22.12 8.46
N ALA A 115 -8.95 -22.41 7.27
CA ALA A 115 -8.79 -23.78 6.80
C ALA A 115 -7.60 -24.44 7.49
N SER A 116 -7.83 -25.60 8.13
CA SER A 116 -6.75 -26.41 8.68
C SER A 116 -5.87 -26.96 7.56
N ALA A 117 -4.60 -27.25 7.84
CA ALA A 117 -3.68 -27.88 6.88
C ALA A 117 -4.28 -29.16 6.27
N LYS A 118 -5.02 -29.94 7.08
CA LYS A 118 -5.75 -31.13 6.62
C LYS A 118 -6.84 -30.78 5.61
N SER A 119 -7.67 -29.77 5.88
CA SER A 119 -8.72 -29.30 4.95
C SER A 119 -8.12 -28.80 3.64
N ILE A 120 -7.01 -28.06 3.71
CA ILE A 120 -6.30 -27.54 2.54
C ILE A 120 -5.76 -28.67 1.68
N ALA A 121 -5.13 -29.68 2.30
CA ALA A 121 -4.61 -30.84 1.58
C ALA A 121 -5.73 -31.64 0.89
N GLN A 122 -6.86 -31.84 1.58
CA GLN A 122 -8.01 -32.59 1.05
C GLN A 122 -8.74 -31.84 -0.08
N ASN A 123 -8.76 -30.51 -0.05
CA ASN A 123 -9.48 -29.67 -1.01
C ASN A 123 -8.54 -28.78 -1.84
N ARG A 124 -7.31 -29.24 -2.11
CA ARG A 124 -6.23 -28.43 -2.72
C ARG A 124 -6.64 -27.77 -4.03
N ILE A 125 -7.40 -28.48 -4.87
CA ILE A 125 -7.88 -27.98 -6.17
C ILE A 125 -8.83 -26.78 -5.98
N GLU A 126 -9.76 -26.87 -5.02
CA GLU A 126 -10.72 -25.81 -4.75
C GLU A 126 -10.03 -24.56 -4.18
N TYR A 127 -9.16 -24.74 -3.19
CA TYR A 127 -8.37 -23.63 -2.64
C TYR A 127 -7.43 -23.01 -3.67
N GLY A 128 -6.82 -23.82 -4.54
CA GLY A 128 -6.00 -23.32 -5.65
C GLY A 128 -6.79 -22.48 -6.64
N ARG A 129 -8.02 -22.91 -6.98
CA ARG A 129 -8.92 -22.13 -7.84
C ARG A 129 -9.29 -20.80 -7.18
N LEU A 130 -9.66 -20.83 -5.90
CA LEU A 130 -10.05 -19.63 -5.17
C LEU A 130 -8.89 -18.64 -5.01
N LEU A 131 -7.70 -19.15 -4.66
CA LEU A 131 -6.47 -18.37 -4.58
C LEU A 131 -6.15 -17.72 -5.92
N ASN A 132 -6.27 -18.46 -7.03
CA ASN A 132 -6.02 -17.90 -8.34
C ASN A 132 -7.00 -16.77 -8.70
N ILE A 133 -8.30 -16.94 -8.43
CA ILE A 133 -9.30 -15.88 -8.66
C ILE A 133 -8.96 -14.63 -7.83
N GLY A 134 -8.67 -14.83 -6.54
CA GLY A 134 -8.29 -13.77 -5.61
C GLY A 134 -7.03 -13.03 -6.04
N TYR A 135 -5.98 -13.77 -6.37
CA TYR A 135 -4.71 -13.25 -6.88
C TYR A 135 -4.89 -12.45 -8.17
N GLN A 136 -5.63 -12.96 -9.16
CA GLN A 136 -5.84 -12.25 -10.43
C GLN A 136 -6.62 -10.95 -10.22
N ARG A 137 -7.67 -10.97 -9.39
CA ARG A 137 -8.41 -9.75 -9.03
C ARG A 137 -7.50 -8.75 -8.31
N TYR A 138 -6.73 -9.22 -7.33
CA TYR A 138 -5.79 -8.37 -6.60
C TYR A 138 -4.78 -7.72 -7.54
N LYS A 139 -4.14 -8.52 -8.40
CA LYS A 139 -3.19 -8.04 -9.42
C LYS A 139 -3.82 -7.02 -10.35
N GLN A 140 -5.05 -7.27 -10.81
CA GLN A 140 -5.79 -6.33 -11.64
C GLN A 140 -6.06 -5.01 -10.89
N THR A 141 -6.45 -5.07 -9.62
CA THR A 141 -6.66 -3.87 -8.79
C THR A 141 -5.37 -3.08 -8.63
N VAL A 142 -4.23 -3.73 -8.37
CA VAL A 142 -2.92 -3.06 -8.24
C VAL A 142 -2.49 -2.44 -9.58
N THR A 143 -2.57 -3.20 -10.67
CA THR A 143 -2.07 -2.76 -11.99
C THR A 143 -2.91 -1.66 -12.62
N ASN A 144 -4.23 -1.64 -12.39
CA ASN A 144 -5.13 -0.62 -12.91
C ASN A 144 -5.29 0.60 -11.99
N ASN A 145 -4.45 0.73 -10.96
CA ASN A 145 -4.58 1.77 -9.93
C ASN A 145 -4.08 3.16 -10.36
N HIS A 146 -3.92 3.43 -11.66
CA HIS A 146 -3.25 4.60 -12.25
C HIS A 146 -3.83 5.96 -11.81
N GLY A 147 -3.42 6.45 -10.64
CA GLY A 147 -3.82 7.73 -10.07
C GLY A 147 -4.90 7.66 -9.00
N ALA A 148 -5.19 6.50 -8.42
CA ALA A 148 -6.04 6.46 -7.23
C ALA A 148 -5.30 7.10 -6.05
N ALA A 149 -6.02 7.87 -5.23
CA ALA A 149 -5.44 8.48 -4.03
C ALA A 149 -4.75 7.41 -3.15
N LEU A 150 -3.59 7.71 -2.55
CA LEU A 150 -2.86 6.77 -1.68
C LEU A 150 -3.72 6.14 -0.56
N LYS A 151 -4.83 6.77 -0.16
CA LYS A 151 -5.83 6.19 0.75
C LYS A 151 -6.39 4.84 0.26
N TYR A 152 -6.52 4.65 -1.07
CA TYR A 152 -6.92 3.39 -1.68
C TYR A 152 -5.79 2.36 -1.64
N GLN A 153 -4.53 2.80 -1.64
CA GLN A 153 -3.39 1.90 -1.53
C GLN A 153 -3.30 1.22 -0.15
N PHE A 154 -3.81 1.84 0.92
CA PHE A 154 -3.97 1.14 2.20
C PHE A 154 -4.97 -0.03 2.13
N LYS A 155 -5.98 0.04 1.25
CA LYS A 155 -6.88 -1.09 1.00
C LYS A 155 -6.14 -2.27 0.35
N LEU A 156 -5.15 -1.98 -0.52
CA LEU A 156 -4.31 -3.01 -1.13
C LEU A 156 -3.46 -3.74 -0.08
N LEU A 157 -3.01 -3.03 0.96
CA LEU A 157 -2.26 -3.64 2.06
C LEU A 157 -3.18 -4.49 2.96
N THR A 158 -4.34 -3.97 3.35
CA THR A 158 -5.28 -4.72 4.21
C THR A 158 -5.84 -5.95 3.49
N ALA A 159 -6.00 -5.89 2.17
CA ALA A 159 -6.38 -7.03 1.33
C ALA A 159 -5.39 -8.21 1.41
N LEU A 160 -4.12 -7.96 1.75
CA LEU A 160 -3.12 -9.00 2.00
C LEU A 160 -3.08 -9.45 3.47
N GLY A 161 -3.85 -8.81 4.35
CA GLY A 161 -3.83 -9.05 5.80
C GLY A 161 -2.77 -8.25 6.54
N PHE A 162 -2.26 -7.16 5.95
CA PHE A 162 -1.33 -6.25 6.62
C PHE A 162 -2.05 -5.40 7.67
N ASP A 163 -1.46 -5.33 8.86
CA ASP A 163 -1.94 -4.47 9.94
C ASP A 163 -1.44 -3.03 9.75
N LEU A 164 -2.36 -2.13 9.39
CA LEU A 164 -2.06 -0.71 9.17
C LEU A 164 -1.61 0.01 10.45
N ASP A 165 -1.87 -0.50 11.64
CA ASP A 165 -1.41 0.16 12.87
C ASP A 165 0.10 0.08 13.03
N LEU A 166 0.75 -0.89 12.36
CA LEU A 166 2.21 -1.02 12.32
C LEU A 166 2.90 0.22 11.72
N VAL A 167 2.30 0.90 10.74
CA VAL A 167 2.95 2.06 10.08
C VAL A 167 2.82 3.36 10.89
N GLY A 168 1.88 3.42 11.85
CA GLY A 168 1.68 4.54 12.77
C GLY A 168 0.86 5.71 12.19
N ALA A 169 0.29 6.51 13.09
CA ALA A 169 -0.64 7.59 12.75
C ALA A 169 0.00 8.73 11.94
N THR A 170 1.24 9.11 12.25
CA THR A 170 1.98 10.17 11.52
C THR A 170 2.10 9.82 10.04
N PHE A 171 2.51 8.59 9.73
CA PHE A 171 2.64 8.12 8.35
C PHE A 171 1.28 8.13 7.62
N LYS A 172 0.22 7.60 8.24
CA LYS A 172 -1.14 7.62 7.67
C LYS A 172 -1.59 9.05 7.35
N SER A 173 -1.33 9.98 8.27
CA SER A 173 -1.63 11.41 8.09
C SER A 173 -0.86 12.01 6.91
N ARG A 174 0.46 11.76 6.81
CA ARG A 174 1.28 12.26 5.70
C ARG A 174 0.85 11.72 4.34
N ILE A 175 0.51 10.44 4.26
CA ILE A 175 -0.01 9.83 3.05
C ILE A 175 -1.34 10.47 2.62
N ALA A 176 -2.24 10.74 3.58
CA ALA A 176 -3.50 11.43 3.30
C ALA A 176 -3.27 12.87 2.82
N GLN A 177 -2.37 13.61 3.47
CA GLN A 177 -1.96 14.95 3.04
C GLN A 177 -1.36 14.91 1.63
N LEU A 178 -0.45 13.98 1.35
CA LEU A 178 0.18 13.83 0.05
C LEU A 178 -0.84 13.57 -1.07
N ALA A 179 -1.86 12.74 -0.81
CA ALA A 179 -2.93 12.49 -1.76
C ALA A 179 -3.79 13.75 -2.03
N THR A 180 -4.13 14.51 -0.99
CA THR A 180 -4.88 15.78 -1.13
C THR A 180 -4.08 16.79 -1.94
N TYR A 181 -2.81 17.02 -1.56
CA TYR A 181 -1.95 18.01 -2.23
C TYR A 181 -1.62 17.63 -3.66
N ARG A 182 -1.41 16.33 -3.96
CA ARG A 182 -1.27 15.87 -5.35
C ARG A 182 -2.54 16.15 -6.15
N GLY A 183 -3.72 15.91 -5.57
CA GLY A 183 -5.00 16.22 -6.21
C GLY A 183 -5.12 17.70 -6.53
N GLU A 184 -4.83 18.57 -5.58
CA GLU A 184 -4.83 20.02 -5.77
C GLU A 184 -3.80 20.45 -6.82
N ALA A 185 -2.55 19.99 -6.72
CA ALA A 185 -1.48 20.33 -7.66
C ALA A 185 -1.75 19.85 -9.10
N ALA A 186 -2.41 18.71 -9.27
CA ALA A 186 -2.73 18.14 -10.58
C ALA A 186 -3.98 18.76 -11.23
N HIS A 187 -4.94 19.24 -10.44
CA HIS A 187 -6.25 19.70 -10.94
C HIS A 187 -6.47 21.22 -10.85
N THR A 188 -5.68 21.92 -10.04
CA THR A 188 -5.80 23.37 -9.84
C THR A 188 -4.51 24.03 -10.28
N SER A 189 -4.54 24.75 -11.41
CA SER A 189 -3.42 25.57 -11.90
C SER A 189 -3.05 26.74 -10.97
N VAL A 190 -3.79 26.92 -9.87
CA VAL A 190 -3.51 27.82 -8.75
C VAL A 190 -3.86 27.06 -7.47
N VAL A 191 -2.85 26.64 -6.70
CA VAL A 191 -3.06 26.18 -5.32
C VAL A 191 -3.55 27.39 -4.52
N ALA A 192 -4.76 27.33 -3.96
CA ALA A 192 -5.28 28.42 -3.15
C ALA A 192 -4.29 28.73 -2.01
N ALA A 193 -3.94 30.01 -1.82
CA ALA A 193 -2.92 30.44 -0.84
C ALA A 193 -3.25 30.03 0.61
N THR A 194 -4.50 29.68 0.90
CA THR A 194 -4.99 29.21 2.21
C THR A 194 -4.65 27.74 2.53
N THR A 195 -4.28 26.93 1.53
CA THR A 195 -3.78 25.54 1.70
C THR A 195 -2.32 25.40 1.27
N ALA A 196 -1.49 26.44 1.24
CA ALA A 196 -0.09 26.27 0.88
C ALA A 196 0.72 25.67 2.06
N ILE A 197 1.09 24.38 2.00
CA ILE A 197 2.13 23.84 2.91
C ILE A 197 3.42 24.59 2.64
N SER A 198 4.07 25.08 3.69
CA SER A 198 5.36 25.77 3.57
C SER A 198 6.49 24.82 3.14
N SER A 199 7.47 25.30 2.38
CA SER A 199 8.65 24.51 1.99
C SER A 199 9.35 23.82 3.19
N PRO A 200 9.56 24.48 4.35
CA PRO A 200 10.10 23.82 5.54
C PRO A 200 9.27 22.63 6.01
N THR A 201 7.94 22.70 5.89
CA THR A 201 7.06 21.59 6.26
C THR A 201 7.17 20.46 5.25
N LEU A 202 7.18 20.75 3.94
CA LEU A 202 7.39 19.74 2.91
C LEU A 202 8.75 19.02 3.05
N ALA A 203 9.79 19.73 3.51
CA ALA A 203 11.11 19.16 3.72
C ALA A 203 11.13 18.06 4.82
N THR A 204 10.15 18.05 5.73
CA THR A 204 10.03 17.01 6.76
C THR A 204 9.35 15.73 6.26
N TRP A 205 8.58 15.82 5.17
CA TRP A 205 7.76 14.72 4.70
C TRP A 205 8.54 13.49 4.25
N PRO A 206 9.66 13.60 3.52
CA PRO A 206 10.47 12.44 3.15
C PRO A 206 10.88 11.62 4.36
N ALA A 207 11.29 12.25 5.47
CA ALA A 207 11.69 11.54 6.69
C ALA A 207 10.53 10.76 7.32
N ASP A 208 9.36 11.40 7.46
CA ASP A 208 8.14 10.77 7.98
C ASP A 208 7.70 9.59 7.11
N LEU A 209 7.74 9.76 5.79
CA LEU A 209 7.37 8.74 4.81
C LEU A 209 8.37 7.57 4.84
N MET A 210 9.67 7.85 4.83
CA MET A 210 10.73 6.83 4.91
C MET A 210 10.60 5.97 6.17
N TYR A 211 10.22 6.57 7.30
CA TYR A 211 10.01 5.85 8.55
C TYR A 211 8.80 4.89 8.48
N GLY A 212 7.67 5.36 7.95
CA GLY A 212 6.49 4.51 7.79
C GLY A 212 6.71 3.40 6.74
N PHE A 213 7.34 3.71 5.61
CA PHE A 213 7.68 2.71 4.58
C PHE A 213 8.70 1.68 5.07
N ALA A 214 9.62 2.04 5.98
CA ALA A 214 10.50 1.06 6.62
C ALA A 214 9.71 0.03 7.43
N LYS A 215 8.69 0.47 8.17
CA LYS A 215 7.82 -0.42 8.94
C LYS A 215 6.95 -1.27 8.02
N MET A 216 6.43 -0.66 6.95
CA MET A 216 5.66 -1.36 5.92
C MET A 216 6.49 -2.47 5.26
N ASP A 217 7.72 -2.18 4.83
CA ASP A 217 8.59 -3.15 4.17
C ASP A 217 8.89 -4.36 5.06
N ARG A 218 9.21 -4.10 6.34
CA ARG A 218 9.44 -5.15 7.33
C ARG A 218 8.17 -5.94 7.64
N GLY A 219 7.04 -5.25 7.82
CA GLY A 219 5.76 -5.88 8.11
C GLY A 219 5.29 -6.76 6.96
N LEU A 220 5.40 -6.30 5.71
CA LEU A 220 5.11 -7.08 4.51
C LEU A 220 6.05 -8.28 4.37
N SER A 221 7.34 -8.09 4.62
CA SER A 221 8.29 -9.20 4.63
C SER A 221 7.92 -10.24 5.68
N SER A 222 7.60 -9.80 6.90
CA SER A 222 7.14 -10.69 7.97
C SER A 222 5.90 -11.47 7.55
N LEU A 223 4.89 -10.75 7.06
CA LEU A 223 3.62 -11.30 6.60
C LEU A 223 3.78 -12.37 5.52
N ALA A 224 4.69 -12.15 4.56
CA ALA A 224 4.99 -13.10 3.47
C ALA A 224 5.49 -14.47 3.97
N THR A 225 6.04 -14.53 5.18
CA THR A 225 6.58 -15.76 5.77
C THR A 225 5.69 -16.34 6.89
N MET A 226 4.55 -15.72 7.17
CA MET A 226 3.63 -16.22 8.19
C MET A 226 2.81 -17.39 7.63
N THR A 227 2.92 -18.55 8.28
CA THR A 227 2.20 -19.78 7.92
C THR A 227 0.83 -19.92 8.62
N LYS A 228 0.56 -19.07 9.63
CA LYS A 228 -0.70 -19.01 10.38
C LYS A 228 -1.33 -17.63 10.28
#